data_AF-A0A9D0YZD7-F1
#
_entry.id   AF-A0A9D0YZD7-F1
#
_cell.length_a   1.000
_cell.length_b   1.000
_cell.length_c   1.000
_cell.angle_alpha   90.00
_cell.angle_beta   90.00
_cell.angle_gamma   90.00
#
_symmetry.space_group_name_H-M   'P 1'
#
loop_
_entity.id
_entity.type
_entity.pdbx_description
1 polymer ?
#
loop_
_entity_poly.entity_id
_entity_poly.type
_entity_poly.pdbx_seq_one_letter_code
_entity_poly.pdbx_strand_id
1 'polypeptide(L)'
;MKVKDVWLGIFIFLLVIFFGLYFSSKTGYYETEEKNKTILTLEQIKAFETDVQNGAEIDLKEYLKTFEKDYDNTISSSSLHLSNWIGKTIKDVLTNAIKSLAKMVS
;
A
#
# COMPACT_ATOMS: atom_id res chain seq x y z
N MET A 1 10.63 -32.89 6.16
CA MET A 1 11.09 -32.06 5.02
C MET A 1 12.49 -31.57 5.34
N LYS A 2 13.49 -31.70 4.45
CA LYS A 2 14.86 -31.28 4.80
C LYS A 2 14.93 -29.75 4.78
N VAL A 3 15.71 -29.15 5.68
CA VAL A 3 15.82 -27.68 5.82
C VAL A 3 16.17 -26.99 4.49
N LYS A 4 17.01 -27.62 3.67
CA LYS A 4 17.35 -27.14 2.32
C LYS A 4 16.12 -27.00 1.40
N ASP A 5 15.14 -27.88 1.53
CA ASP A 5 13.94 -27.90 0.68
C ASP A 5 12.97 -26.77 1.11
N VAL A 6 12.99 -26.38 2.40
CA VAL A 6 12.24 -25.24 2.93
C VAL A 6 12.80 -23.92 2.40
N TRP A 7 14.12 -23.73 2.45
CA TRP A 7 14.77 -22.51 1.96
C TRP A 7 14.59 -22.34 0.45
N LEU A 8 14.70 -23.42 -0.31
CA LEU A 8 14.41 -23.40 -1.74
C LEU A 8 12.95 -23.02 -2.02
N GLY A 9 12.01 -23.53 -1.23
CA GLY A 9 10.61 -23.14 -1.29
C GLY A 9 10.37 -21.64 -1.03
N ILE A 10 10.99 -21.09 0.02
CA ILE A 10 10.89 -19.65 0.35
C ILE A 10 11.48 -18.80 -0.78
N PHE A 11 12.63 -19.20 -1.33
CA PHE A 11 13.28 -18.49 -2.44
C PHE A 11 12.40 -18.49 -3.70
N ILE A 12 11.83 -19.64 -4.07
CA ILE A 12 10.91 -19.75 -5.21
C ILE A 12 9.66 -18.89 -4.98
N PHE A 13 9.10 -18.91 -3.76
CA PHE A 13 7.94 -18.08 -3.42
C PHE A 13 8.21 -16.58 -3.58
N LEU A 14 9.35 -16.10 -3.09
CA LEU A 14 9.77 -14.70 -3.26
C LEU A 14 9.99 -14.35 -4.74
N LEU A 15 10.55 -15.26 -5.52
CA LEU A 15 10.79 -15.08 -6.95
C LEU A 15 9.47 -14.99 -7.73
N VAL A 16 8.45 -15.77 -7.36
CA VAL A 16 7.10 -15.68 -7.95
C VAL A 16 6.46 -14.32 -7.65
N ILE A 17 6.53 -13.84 -6.40
CA ILE A 17 6.02 -12.51 -6.02
C ILE A 17 6.76 -11.42 -6.81
N PHE A 18 8.09 -11.52 -6.91
CA PHE A 18 8.91 -10.55 -7.64
C PHE A 18 8.50 -10.44 -9.10
N PHE A 19 8.36 -11.56 -9.82
CA PHE A 19 7.92 -11.53 -11.22
C PHE A 19 6.50 -11.00 -11.36
N GLY A 20 5.58 -11.40 -10.48
CA GLY A 20 4.20 -10.88 -10.47
C GLY A 20 4.15 -9.35 -10.36
N LEU A 21 4.93 -8.79 -9.43
CA LEU A 21 5.04 -7.34 -9.27
C LEU A 21 5.75 -6.68 -10.46
N TYR A 22 6.84 -7.26 -10.95
CA TYR A 22 7.59 -6.72 -12.09
C TYR A 22 6.76 -6.61 -13.37
N PHE A 23 5.99 -7.67 -13.68
CA PHE A 23 5.09 -7.64 -14.82
C PHE A 23 3.93 -6.67 -14.60
N SER A 24 3.33 -6.66 -13.41
CA SER A 24 2.25 -5.72 -13.05
C SER A 24 2.67 -4.25 -13.21
N SER A 25 3.88 -3.90 -12.77
CA SER A 25 4.43 -2.55 -12.94
C SER A 25 4.68 -2.19 -14.40
N LYS A 26 4.98 -3.18 -15.26
CA LYS A 26 5.20 -2.95 -16.70
C LYS A 26 3.91 -2.93 -17.53
N THR A 27 2.87 -3.63 -17.11
CA THR A 27 1.61 -3.74 -17.85
C THR A 27 0.63 -2.59 -17.59
N GLY A 28 1.05 -1.52 -16.91
CA GLY A 28 0.24 -0.32 -16.74
C GLY A 28 -0.99 -0.50 -15.82
N TYR A 29 -1.07 -1.62 -15.08
CA TYR A 29 -2.16 -1.87 -14.13
C TYR A 29 -2.19 -0.80 -13.03
N TYR A 30 -1.01 -0.35 -12.59
CA TYR A 30 -0.85 0.75 -11.64
C TYR A 30 -1.38 2.09 -12.18
N GLU A 31 -1.11 2.37 -13.45
CA GLU A 31 -1.43 3.65 -14.09
C GLU A 31 -2.94 3.82 -14.33
N THR A 32 -3.66 2.70 -14.50
CA THR A 32 -5.11 2.69 -14.72
C THR A 32 -5.87 2.82 -13.40
N GLU A 33 -5.41 2.16 -12.33
CA GLU A 33 -6.03 2.22 -11.00
C GLU A 33 -5.83 3.59 -10.31
N GLU A 34 -4.67 4.23 -10.46
CA GLU A 34 -4.45 5.60 -9.95
C GLU A 34 -5.26 6.65 -10.71
N LYS A 35 -5.40 6.51 -12.04
CA LYS A 35 -6.31 7.36 -12.82
C LYS A 35 -7.76 7.18 -12.38
N ASN A 36 -8.24 5.96 -12.19
CA ASN A 36 -9.63 5.71 -11.79
C ASN A 36 -9.97 6.21 -10.38
N LYS A 37 -8.99 6.36 -9.48
CA LYS A 37 -9.20 6.93 -8.13
C LYS A 37 -9.28 8.45 -8.10
N THR A 38 -8.75 9.14 -9.11
CA THR A 38 -8.62 10.60 -9.13
C THR A 38 -9.53 11.25 -10.19
N ILE A 39 -10.06 10.46 -11.10
CA ILE A 39 -10.93 10.94 -12.19
C ILE A 39 -12.38 10.86 -11.73
N LEU A 40 -13.04 12.02 -11.65
CA LEU A 40 -14.49 12.13 -11.62
C LEU A 40 -15.08 11.14 -12.64
N THR A 41 -15.94 10.23 -12.21
CA THR A 41 -16.56 9.29 -13.14
C THR A 41 -17.27 10.07 -14.25
N LEU A 42 -17.37 9.51 -15.45
CA LEU A 42 -18.04 10.19 -16.57
C LEU A 42 -19.45 10.70 -16.19
N GLU A 43 -20.14 9.99 -15.31
CA GLU A 43 -21.43 10.42 -14.77
C GLU A 43 -21.34 11.65 -13.86
N GLN A 44 -20.31 11.74 -13.01
CA GLN A 44 -20.08 12.91 -12.15
C GLN A 44 -19.72 14.16 -12.96
N ILE A 45 -18.95 14.00 -14.04
CA ILE A 45 -18.64 15.10 -14.98
C ILE A 45 -19.92 15.58 -15.68
N LYS A 46 -20.75 14.63 -16.14
CA LYS A 46 -22.00 14.94 -16.85
C LYS A 46 -23.05 15.61 -15.96
N ALA A 47 -23.14 15.18 -14.70
CA ALA A 47 -23.98 15.84 -13.70
C ALA A 47 -23.52 17.29 -13.46
N PHE A 48 -22.22 17.47 -13.22
CA PHE A 48 -21.63 18.80 -13.06
C PHE A 48 -21.89 19.73 -14.25
N GLU A 49 -21.68 19.26 -15.49
CA GLU A 49 -21.95 20.06 -16.69
C GLU A 49 -23.44 20.44 -16.82
N THR A 50 -24.35 19.55 -16.45
CA THR A 50 -25.79 19.80 -16.49
C THR A 50 -26.21 20.84 -15.45
N ASP A 51 -25.66 20.75 -14.25
CA ASP A 51 -25.99 21.67 -13.15
C ASP A 51 -25.39 23.07 -13.38
N VAL A 52 -24.22 23.17 -14.02
CA VAL A 52 -23.66 24.43 -14.53
C VAL A 52 -24.58 25.06 -15.59
N GLN A 53 -25.09 24.26 -16.55
CA GLN A 53 -25.99 24.76 -17.59
C GLN A 53 -27.34 25.25 -17.02
N ASN A 54 -27.83 24.62 -15.96
CA ASN A 54 -29.09 24.96 -15.32
C ASN A 54 -28.99 26.11 -14.31
N GLY A 55 -27.78 26.63 -14.04
CA GLY A 55 -27.54 27.69 -13.07
C GLY A 55 -27.82 27.26 -11.62
N ALA A 56 -27.69 25.97 -11.32
CA ALA A 56 -27.87 25.43 -9.98
C ALA A 56 -26.73 25.88 -9.04
N GLU A 57 -26.99 25.86 -7.73
CA GLU A 57 -25.95 26.12 -6.73
C GLU A 57 -25.03 24.89 -6.64
N ILE A 58 -23.73 25.08 -6.92
CA ILE A 58 -22.76 23.98 -7.08
C ILE A 58 -21.95 23.82 -5.79
N ASP A 59 -22.13 22.70 -5.08
CA ASP A 59 -21.19 22.24 -4.05
C ASP A 59 -20.28 21.14 -4.60
N LEU A 60 -18.99 21.44 -4.73
CA LEU A 60 -17.95 20.50 -5.20
C LEU A 60 -17.90 19.19 -4.39
N LYS A 61 -18.35 19.19 -3.13
CA LYS A 61 -18.38 18.00 -2.28
C LYS A 61 -19.38 16.94 -2.74
N GLU A 62 -20.47 17.32 -3.41
CA GLU A 62 -21.45 16.36 -3.92
C GLU A 62 -20.92 15.56 -5.12
N TYR A 63 -20.05 16.18 -5.92
CA TYR A 63 -19.45 15.56 -7.10
C TYR A 63 -18.19 14.75 -6.75
N LEU A 64 -17.50 15.14 -5.69
CA LEU A 64 -16.40 14.38 -5.11
C LEU A 64 -16.97 13.34 -4.14
N LYS A 65 -17.37 12.16 -4.64
CA LYS A 65 -17.68 11.02 -3.77
C LYS A 65 -16.50 10.74 -2.85
N THR A 66 -16.57 11.27 -1.64
CA THR A 66 -15.59 11.02 -0.59
C THR A 66 -15.90 9.62 -0.07
N PHE A 67 -15.44 8.62 -0.81
CA PHE A 67 -15.44 7.26 -0.32
C PHE A 67 -14.41 7.19 0.81
N GLU A 68 -14.82 7.46 2.04
CA GLU A 68 -14.11 6.95 3.21
C GLU A 68 -14.21 5.42 3.13
N LYS A 69 -13.26 4.81 2.42
CA LYS A 69 -13.08 3.37 2.43
C LYS A 69 -12.36 3.02 3.73
N ASP A 70 -13.08 2.33 4.60
CA ASP A 70 -12.45 1.63 5.70
C ASP A 70 -11.65 0.43 5.13
N TYR A 71 -10.32 0.50 5.28
CA TYR A 71 -9.40 -0.55 4.85
C TYR A 71 -9.06 -1.52 6.00
N ASP A 72 -9.75 -1.41 7.14
CA ASP A 72 -9.57 -2.34 8.25
C ASP A 72 -10.09 -3.73 7.88
N ASN A 73 -9.18 -4.70 7.90
CA ASN A 73 -9.48 -6.10 7.68
C ASN A 73 -8.40 -6.95 8.36
N THR A 74 -8.66 -8.26 8.49
CA THR A 74 -7.76 -9.20 9.18
C THR A 74 -6.35 -9.24 8.57
N ILE A 75 -6.19 -8.93 7.28
CA ILE A 75 -4.88 -8.86 6.62
C ILE A 75 -4.17 -7.56 7.03
N SER A 76 -4.89 -6.43 7.05
CA SER A 76 -4.37 -5.13 7.50
C SER A 76 -3.85 -5.21 8.92
N SER A 77 -4.63 -5.75 9.86
CA SER A 77 -4.18 -5.93 11.25
C SER A 77 -2.97 -6.87 11.36
N SER A 78 -2.99 -8.01 10.66
CA SER A 78 -1.85 -8.95 10.64
C SER A 78 -0.57 -8.31 10.09
N SER A 79 -0.69 -7.48 9.06
CA SER A 79 0.43 -6.73 8.48
C SER A 79 0.99 -5.67 9.44
N LEU A 80 0.12 -4.98 10.18
CA LEU A 80 0.51 -4.02 11.21
C LEU A 80 1.26 -4.71 12.35
N HIS A 81 0.78 -5.87 12.81
CA HIS A 81 1.46 -6.66 13.83
C HIS A 81 2.84 -7.12 13.36
N LEU A 82 2.96 -7.62 12.13
CA LEU A 82 4.24 -8.01 11.54
C LEU A 82 5.19 -6.83 11.42
N SER A 83 4.71 -5.69 10.89
CA SER A 83 5.50 -4.46 10.74
C SER A 83 6.03 -3.96 12.09
N ASN A 84 5.17 -3.94 13.10
CA ASN A 84 5.55 -3.56 14.46
C ASN A 84 6.58 -4.53 15.07
N TRP A 85 6.45 -5.84 14.82
CA TRP A 85 7.42 -6.83 15.27
C TRP A 85 8.79 -6.65 14.60
N ILE A 86 8.82 -6.43 13.28
CA ILE A 86 10.05 -6.14 12.53
C ILE A 86 10.68 -4.86 13.07
N GLY A 87 9.90 -3.79 13.24
CA GLY A 87 10.37 -2.50 13.75
C GLY A 87 11.01 -2.61 15.14
N LYS A 88 10.37 -3.34 16.06
CA LYS A 88 10.95 -3.63 17.38
C LYS A 88 12.26 -4.41 17.28
N THR A 89 12.28 -5.47 16.47
CA THR A 89 13.49 -6.30 16.28
C THR A 89 14.66 -5.48 15.75
N ILE A 90 14.44 -4.64 14.74
CA ILE A 90 15.48 -3.75 14.19
C ILE A 90 15.95 -2.74 15.24
N LYS A 91 15.01 -2.13 15.98
CA LYS A 91 15.34 -1.17 17.04
C LYS A 91 16.21 -1.82 18.12
N ASP A 92 15.90 -3.04 18.53
CA ASP A 92 16.65 -3.76 19.56
C ASP A 92 18.06 -4.11 19.06
N VAL A 93 18.19 -4.60 17.83
CA VAL A 93 19.50 -4.87 17.20
C VAL A 93 20.35 -3.61 17.14
N LEU A 94 19.78 -2.50 16.67
CA LEU A 94 20.50 -1.23 16.55
C LEU A 94 20.90 -0.69 17.92
N THR A 95 19.99 -0.72 18.89
CA THR A 95 20.26 -0.24 20.25
C THR A 95 21.37 -1.07 20.90
N ASN A 96 21.36 -2.39 20.71
CA ASN A 96 22.41 -3.27 21.23
C ASN A 96 23.75 -3.04 20.53
N ALA A 97 23.75 -2.83 19.21
CA ALA A 97 24.96 -2.51 18.45
C ALA A 97 25.58 -1.18 18.94
N ILE A 98 24.78 -0.12 19.07
CA ILE A 98 25.22 1.18 19.59
C ILE A 98 25.74 1.05 21.01
N LYS A 99 25.02 0.33 21.88
CA LYS A 99 25.43 0.10 23.27
C LYS A 99 26.75 -0.67 23.36
N SER A 100 26.98 -1.64 22.49
CA SER A 100 28.24 -2.38 22.42
C SER A 100 29.40 -1.47 21.99
N LEU A 101 29.18 -0.62 20.98
CA LEU A 101 30.19 0.34 20.52
C LEU A 101 30.52 1.36 21.61
N ALA A 102 29.51 1.90 22.29
CA ALA A 102 29.70 2.83 23.40
C ALA A 102 30.56 2.22 24.53
N LYS A 103 30.33 0.94 24.86
CA LYS A 103 31.15 0.21 25.84
C LYS A 103 32.60 -0.04 25.42
N MET A 104 32.90 -0.05 24.12
CA MET A 104 34.26 -0.25 23.61
C MET A 104 35.06 1.05 23.55
N VAL A 105 34.36 2.19 23.46
CA VAL A 105 34.96 3.53 23.44
C VAL A 105 35.12 4.11 24.85
N SER A 106 34.29 3.68 25.80
CA SER A 106 34.40 4.03 27.23
C SER A 106 35.44 3.17 27.95
#